data_AF-A0A1H8U422-F1
#
_entry.id   AF-A0A1H8U422-F1
#
_cell.length_a   1.000
_cell.length_b   1.000
_cell.length_c   1.000
_cell.angle_alpha   90.00
_cell.angle_beta   90.00
_cell.angle_gamma   90.00
#
_symmetry.space_group_name_H-M   'P 1'
#
loop_
_entity.id
_entity.type
_entity.pdbx_description
1 polymer ?
#
loop_
_entity_poly.entity_id
_entity_poly.type
_entity_poly.pdbx_seq_one_letter_code
_entity_poly.pdbx_strand_id
1 'polypeptide(L)'
;MAPDAIRWVGDSREWPRAGLNWTIGGDWDKELIQVRPSIFDSCPETTKKWMIHETVRGLFIDGLEYQETPQYRWMMERVLSAPPEPNWGCGSTEEVHDYFEVLIATFQSMKTKGYLDQSQLHGKDVKKADDEIPVYVTRSGELCQGNAGNHRIKMAEILGVERVPVIFWGIHTVWVEKLSNRFDMPPRESVLFWVQGSDFD
;
A
#
# COMPACT_ATOMS: atom_id res chain seq x y z
N MET A 1 -22.63 -1.10 9.03
CA MET A 1 -21.51 -0.31 9.58
C MET A 1 -20.29 -0.71 8.78
N ALA A 2 -19.66 0.23 8.08
CA ALA A 2 -18.35 -0.03 7.47
C ALA A 2 -17.34 -0.21 8.61
N PRO A 3 -16.42 -1.20 8.54
CA PRO A 3 -15.40 -1.34 9.57
C PRO A 3 -14.55 -0.06 9.62
N ASP A 4 -14.39 0.47 10.83
CA ASP A 4 -13.44 1.54 11.15
C ASP A 4 -12.04 1.12 10.67
N ALA A 5 -11.32 2.06 10.05
CA ALA A 5 -10.04 1.95 9.36
C ALA A 5 -9.19 0.66 9.61
N ILE A 6 -8.68 0.07 8.52
CA ILE A 6 -7.64 -0.98 8.60
C ILE A 6 -6.53 -0.54 9.54
N ARG A 7 -6.23 -1.36 10.55
CA ARG A 7 -5.08 -1.17 11.43
C ARG A 7 -3.84 -1.73 10.75
N TRP A 8 -2.74 -1.02 10.88
CA TRP A 8 -1.47 -1.42 10.28
C TRP A 8 -0.72 -2.29 11.28
N VAL A 9 -0.25 -3.47 10.87
CA VAL A 9 0.63 -4.27 11.72
C VAL A 9 1.99 -4.30 11.07
N GLY A 10 2.96 -3.61 11.67
CA GLY A 10 4.35 -3.80 11.28
C GLY A 10 4.78 -5.20 11.68
N ASP A 11 5.19 -6.04 10.73
CA ASP A 11 5.92 -7.25 11.09
C ASP A 11 7.33 -6.85 11.51
N SER A 12 7.59 -6.93 12.82
CA SER A 12 8.90 -6.67 13.42
C SER A 12 10.03 -7.59 12.93
N ARG A 13 9.72 -8.67 12.19
CA ARG A 13 10.70 -9.71 11.84
C ARG A 13 11.64 -9.33 10.70
N GLU A 14 11.35 -8.32 9.89
CA GLU A 14 12.17 -7.97 8.72
C GLU A 14 12.45 -6.47 8.57
N TRP A 15 12.70 -5.78 9.69
CA TRP A 15 13.03 -4.36 9.70
C TRP A 15 14.51 -4.05 10.05
N PRO A 16 15.32 -3.48 9.12
CA PRO A 16 15.36 -3.73 7.68
C PRO A 16 16.69 -4.40 7.26
N ARG A 17 16.64 -5.23 6.21
CA ARG A 17 17.85 -5.67 5.48
C ARG A 17 18.25 -4.62 4.44
N ALA A 18 19.30 -3.87 4.76
CA ALA A 18 20.21 -3.13 3.88
C ALA A 18 19.69 -1.92 3.03
N GLY A 19 20.18 -0.71 3.36
CA GLY A 19 20.66 0.23 2.32
C GLY A 19 19.99 1.59 2.13
N LEU A 20 18.82 1.86 2.71
CA LEU A 20 18.11 3.16 2.55
C LEU A 20 18.30 4.05 3.79
N ASN A 21 18.54 5.35 3.58
CA ASN A 21 18.49 6.34 4.65
C ASN A 21 17.08 6.33 5.26
N TRP A 22 16.94 5.80 6.48
CA TRP A 22 15.66 5.64 7.20
C TRP A 22 14.92 6.96 7.41
N THR A 23 15.66 8.06 7.35
CA THR A 23 15.18 9.38 7.70
C THR A 23 15.08 10.28 6.48
N ILE A 24 13.91 10.89 6.30
CA ILE A 24 13.65 11.82 5.20
C ILE A 24 13.33 13.19 5.81
N GLY A 25 14.14 14.19 5.48
CA GLY A 25 13.89 15.59 5.86
C GLY A 25 13.07 16.33 4.81
N GLY A 26 12.73 17.59 5.08
CA GLY A 26 11.97 18.44 4.16
C GLY A 26 10.46 18.38 4.39
N ASP A 27 9.69 18.72 3.36
CA ASP A 27 8.24 18.93 3.47
C ASP A 27 7.39 17.87 2.75
N TRP A 28 7.98 16.69 2.52
CA TRP A 28 7.35 15.60 1.76
C TRP A 28 6.02 15.12 2.35
N ASP A 29 5.83 15.21 3.66
CA ASP A 29 4.65 14.71 4.37
C ASP A 29 3.43 15.62 4.24
N LYS A 30 3.62 16.92 3.96
CA LYS A 30 2.54 17.92 3.84
C LYS A 30 1.53 17.59 2.73
N GLU A 31 1.98 16.92 1.68
CA GLU A 31 1.14 16.56 0.52
C GLU A 31 0.78 15.06 0.48
N LEU A 32 1.38 14.25 1.36
CA LEU A 32 1.17 12.81 1.40
C LEU A 32 0.07 12.37 2.37
N ILE A 33 -0.21 13.14 3.42
CA ILE A 33 -1.37 12.88 4.29
C ILE A 33 -2.62 13.22 3.50
N GLN A 34 -3.30 12.18 2.99
CA GLN A 34 -4.59 12.34 2.32
C GLN A 34 -5.60 11.39 2.93
N VAL A 35 -6.81 11.88 3.12
CA VAL A 35 -7.94 11.06 3.54
C VAL A 35 -8.22 10.06 2.42
N ARG A 36 -7.99 8.78 2.72
CA ARG A 36 -8.36 7.69 1.83
C ARG A 36 -9.88 7.55 1.89
N PRO A 37 -10.63 7.74 0.78
CA PRO A 37 -12.07 7.48 0.79
C PRO A 37 -12.32 6.02 1.16
N SER A 38 -13.39 5.74 1.91
CA SER A 38 -13.85 4.38 2.20
C SER A 38 -14.10 3.61 0.90
N ILE A 39 -13.65 2.36 0.79
CA ILE A 39 -13.91 1.53 -0.42
C ILE A 39 -15.39 1.33 -0.73
N PHE A 40 -16.27 1.56 0.25
CA PHE A 40 -17.73 1.41 0.08
C PHE A 40 -18.38 2.65 -0.55
N ASP A 41 -17.65 3.76 -0.65
CA ASP A 41 -18.14 5.02 -1.20
C ASP A 41 -17.42 5.32 -2.52
N SER A 42 -18.17 5.63 -3.57
CA SER A 42 -17.54 6.12 -4.81
C SER A 42 -16.87 7.48 -4.57
N CYS A 43 -15.82 7.77 -5.32
CA CYS A 43 -15.09 9.03 -5.23
C CYS A 43 -14.96 9.75 -6.60
N PRO A 44 -14.80 11.09 -6.62
CA PRO A 44 -14.59 11.84 -7.85
C PRO A 44 -13.26 11.50 -8.52
N GLU A 45 -13.18 11.65 -9.86
CA GLU A 45 -11.97 11.39 -10.66
C GLU A 45 -10.75 12.25 -10.24
N THR A 46 -10.99 13.41 -9.63
CA THR A 46 -9.95 14.27 -9.06
C THR A 46 -9.27 13.68 -7.82
N THR A 47 -9.81 12.60 -7.26
CA THR A 47 -9.25 11.93 -6.08
C THR A 47 -7.95 11.21 -6.45
N LYS A 48 -6.90 11.39 -5.65
CA LYS A 48 -5.64 10.67 -5.86
C LYS A 48 -5.89 9.16 -5.82
N LYS A 49 -5.33 8.43 -6.80
CA LYS A 49 -5.53 6.98 -6.97
C LYS A 49 -6.99 6.57 -7.20
N TRP A 50 -7.83 7.48 -7.70
CA TRP A 50 -9.23 7.23 -8.07
C TRP A 50 -9.40 5.98 -8.94
N MET A 51 -8.59 5.83 -10.00
CA MET A 51 -8.70 4.67 -10.90
C MET A 51 -8.59 3.34 -10.16
N ILE A 52 -7.64 3.23 -9.21
CA ILE A 52 -7.45 2.01 -8.42
C ILE A 52 -8.66 1.80 -7.49
N HIS A 53 -9.13 2.87 -6.86
CA HIS A 53 -10.30 2.82 -5.98
C HIS A 53 -11.52 2.28 -6.72
N GLU A 54 -11.93 2.95 -7.79
CA GLU A 54 -13.14 2.59 -8.54
C GLU A 54 -13.00 1.25 -9.27
N THR A 55 -11.79 0.86 -9.67
CA THR A 55 -11.57 -0.49 -10.20
C THR A 55 -11.82 -1.56 -9.14
N VAL A 56 -11.27 -1.43 -7.93
CA VAL A 56 -11.49 -2.43 -6.87
C VAL A 56 -12.96 -2.43 -6.42
N ARG A 57 -13.58 -1.26 -6.28
CA ARG A 57 -15.01 -1.11 -5.96
C ARG A 57 -15.88 -1.76 -7.05
N GLY A 58 -15.63 -1.42 -8.31
CA GLY A 58 -16.34 -1.95 -9.46
C GLY A 58 -16.30 -3.48 -9.54
N LEU A 59 -15.10 -4.06 -9.41
CA LEU A 59 -14.91 -5.51 -9.49
C LEU A 59 -15.60 -6.28 -8.36
N PHE A 60 -15.42 -5.83 -7.12
CA PHE A 60 -15.68 -6.68 -5.95
C PHE A 60 -16.88 -6.24 -5.11
N ILE A 61 -17.42 -5.03 -5.34
CA ILE A 61 -18.66 -4.54 -4.72
C ILE A 61 -19.78 -4.46 -5.77
N ASP A 62 -19.51 -3.81 -6.90
CA ASP A 62 -20.56 -3.54 -7.90
C ASP A 62 -20.75 -4.70 -8.90
N GLY A 63 -19.80 -5.65 -8.97
CA GLY A 63 -19.88 -6.83 -9.84
C GLY A 63 -19.63 -6.55 -11.32
N LEU A 64 -18.83 -5.52 -11.63
CA LEU A 64 -18.42 -5.18 -12.99
C LEU A 64 -17.43 -6.19 -13.56
N GLU A 65 -17.49 -6.38 -14.87
CA GLU A 65 -16.40 -7.02 -15.61
C GLU A 65 -15.18 -6.09 -15.63
N TYR A 66 -13.97 -6.65 -15.57
CA TYR A 66 -12.77 -5.81 -15.44
C TYR A 66 -12.56 -4.85 -16.61
N GLN A 67 -13.06 -5.21 -17.79
CA GLN A 67 -13.02 -4.42 -19.01
C GLN A 67 -13.80 -3.10 -18.91
N GLU A 68 -14.75 -3.02 -17.98
CA GLU A 68 -15.57 -1.84 -17.75
C GLU A 68 -14.91 -0.87 -16.75
N THR A 69 -13.88 -1.32 -16.05
CA THR A 69 -13.25 -0.54 -14.97
C THR A 69 -12.38 0.60 -15.51
N PRO A 70 -12.24 1.72 -14.75
CA PRO A 70 -11.42 2.85 -15.18
C PRO A 70 -9.95 2.48 -15.44
N GLN A 71 -9.35 1.66 -14.58
CA GLN A 71 -7.95 1.24 -14.74
C GLN A 71 -7.74 0.44 -16.03
N TYR A 72 -8.66 -0.48 -16.38
CA TYR A 72 -8.53 -1.25 -17.62
C TYR A 72 -8.56 -0.34 -18.85
N ARG A 73 -9.56 0.55 -18.92
CA ARG A 73 -9.69 1.51 -20.04
C ARG A 73 -8.43 2.35 -20.21
N TRP A 74 -7.87 2.83 -19.10
CA TRP A 74 -6.63 3.61 -19.11
C TRP A 74 -5.41 2.78 -19.53
N MET A 75 -5.25 1.54 -19.01
CA MET A 75 -4.15 0.65 -19.40
C MET A 75 -4.20 0.28 -20.88
N MET A 76 -5.40 -0.01 -21.41
CA MET A 76 -5.60 -0.30 -22.83
C MET A 76 -5.26 0.90 -23.71
N GLU A 77 -5.74 2.10 -23.36
CA GLU A 77 -5.40 3.32 -24.09
C GLU A 77 -3.87 3.53 -24.13
N ARG A 78 -3.19 3.29 -23.01
CA ARG A 78 -1.74 3.38 -22.93
C ARG A 78 -1.07 2.38 -23.84
N VAL A 79 -1.36 1.09 -23.73
CA VAL A 79 -0.76 0.06 -24.60
C VAL A 79 -0.99 0.35 -26.08
N LEU A 80 -2.21 0.73 -26.47
CA LEU A 80 -2.56 1.00 -27.87
C LEU A 80 -1.90 2.27 -28.41
N SER A 81 -1.54 3.23 -27.54
CA SER A 81 -0.81 4.44 -27.92
C SER A 81 0.70 4.24 -28.11
N ALA A 82 1.22 3.02 -27.93
CA ALA A 82 2.64 2.64 -28.06
C ALA A 82 3.63 3.59 -27.34
N PRO A 83 3.47 3.84 -26.02
CA PRO A 83 4.39 4.65 -25.25
C PRO A 83 5.77 4.00 -25.19
N PRO A 84 6.83 4.80 -24.98
CA PRO A 84 8.21 4.29 -24.95
C PRO A 84 8.50 3.33 -23.79
N GLU A 85 7.67 3.32 -22.74
CA GLU A 85 7.88 2.52 -21.53
C GLU A 85 6.61 1.76 -21.14
N PRO A 86 6.74 0.51 -20.65
CA PRO A 86 5.62 -0.31 -20.22
C PRO A 86 4.94 0.28 -18.98
N ASN A 87 3.61 0.31 -19.00
CA ASN A 87 2.80 0.91 -17.96
C ASN A 87 2.26 -0.16 -17.02
N TRP A 88 2.48 -0.05 -15.71
CA TRP A 88 2.24 -1.14 -14.75
C TRP A 88 2.90 -2.46 -15.14
N GLY A 89 4.01 -2.40 -15.91
CA GLY A 89 4.68 -3.58 -16.44
C GLY A 89 4.00 -4.18 -17.68
N CYS A 90 2.90 -3.61 -18.18
CA CYS A 90 2.21 -4.06 -19.38
C CYS A 90 2.63 -3.22 -20.60
N GLY A 91 3.17 -3.90 -21.61
CA GLY A 91 3.48 -3.40 -22.95
C GLY A 91 2.57 -3.98 -24.04
N SER A 92 1.77 -5.00 -23.77
CA SER A 92 0.79 -5.57 -24.72
C SER A 92 -0.63 -5.68 -24.15
N THR A 93 -1.60 -5.93 -25.04
CA THR A 93 -3.00 -6.12 -24.67
C THR A 93 -3.19 -7.38 -23.82
N GLU A 94 -2.46 -8.44 -24.14
CA GLU A 94 -2.45 -9.71 -23.41
C GLU A 94 -1.93 -9.50 -21.98
N GLU A 95 -0.85 -8.73 -21.81
CA GLU A 95 -0.31 -8.43 -20.48
C GLU A 95 -1.28 -7.60 -19.63
N VAL A 96 -2.14 -6.78 -20.24
CA VAL A 96 -3.22 -6.09 -19.51
C VAL A 96 -4.26 -7.10 -19.03
N HIS A 97 -4.64 -8.08 -19.84
CA HIS A 97 -5.56 -9.14 -19.41
C HIS A 97 -4.98 -9.97 -18.27
N ASP A 98 -3.72 -10.41 -18.40
CA ASP A 98 -2.99 -11.17 -17.37
C ASP A 98 -2.92 -10.40 -16.04
N TYR A 99 -2.70 -9.08 -16.09
CA TYR A 99 -2.72 -8.21 -14.91
C TYR A 99 -4.04 -8.31 -14.14
N PHE A 100 -5.19 -8.26 -14.83
CA PHE A 100 -6.49 -8.34 -14.18
C PHE A 100 -6.82 -9.75 -13.69
N GLU A 101 -6.37 -10.79 -14.39
CA GLU A 101 -6.48 -12.17 -13.88
C GLU A 101 -5.74 -12.34 -12.56
N VAL A 102 -4.50 -11.82 -12.46
CA VAL A 102 -3.72 -11.82 -11.22
C VAL A 102 -4.41 -11.01 -10.12
N LEU A 103 -4.97 -9.83 -10.45
CA LEU A 103 -5.68 -8.99 -9.50
C LEU A 103 -6.91 -9.71 -8.90
N ILE A 104 -7.71 -10.36 -9.74
CA ILE A 104 -8.89 -11.12 -9.33
C ILE A 104 -8.47 -12.34 -8.51
N ALA A 105 -7.46 -13.09 -8.95
CA ALA A 105 -6.92 -14.23 -8.22
C ALA A 105 -6.40 -13.83 -6.83
N THR A 106 -5.77 -12.65 -6.72
CA THR A 106 -5.30 -12.09 -5.45
C THR A 106 -6.47 -11.87 -4.49
N PHE A 107 -7.55 -11.24 -4.94
CA PHE A 107 -8.74 -11.04 -4.10
C PHE A 107 -9.35 -12.36 -3.64
N GLN A 108 -9.49 -13.35 -4.54
CA GLN A 108 -10.03 -14.67 -4.16
C GLN A 108 -9.13 -15.41 -3.17
N SER A 109 -7.81 -15.31 -3.33
CA SER A 109 -6.85 -15.85 -2.36
C SER A 109 -7.02 -15.17 -1.01
N MET A 110 -7.08 -13.83 -0.96
CA MET A 110 -7.30 -13.09 0.28
C MET A 110 -8.62 -13.46 0.96
N LYS A 111 -9.69 -13.62 0.19
CA LYS A 111 -11.01 -14.01 0.68
C LYS A 111 -11.03 -15.40 1.31
N THR A 112 -10.26 -16.33 0.76
CA THR A 112 -10.27 -17.74 1.20
C THR A 112 -9.23 -18.06 2.26
N LYS A 113 -8.07 -17.38 2.23
CA LYS A 113 -6.92 -17.67 3.10
C LYS A 113 -6.63 -16.57 4.12
N GLY A 114 -7.36 -15.45 4.06
CA GLY A 114 -6.98 -14.23 4.75
C GLY A 114 -5.84 -13.49 4.05
N TYR A 115 -5.39 -12.39 4.64
CA TYR A 115 -4.22 -11.66 4.13
C TYR A 115 -2.96 -12.47 4.44
N LEU A 116 -2.23 -12.86 3.38
CA LEU A 116 -0.90 -13.45 3.50
C LEU A 116 0.13 -12.38 3.19
N ASP A 117 1.12 -12.23 4.07
CA ASP A 117 2.23 -11.31 3.83
C ASP A 117 3.08 -11.78 2.63
N GLN A 118 3.83 -10.87 2.03
CA GLN A 118 4.63 -11.21 0.84
C GLN A 118 5.71 -12.27 1.11
N SER A 119 6.21 -12.39 2.34
CA SER A 119 7.18 -13.42 2.72
C SER A 119 6.54 -14.82 2.73
N GLN A 120 5.28 -14.93 3.16
CA GLN A 120 4.49 -16.16 3.14
C GLN A 120 4.17 -16.60 1.71
N LEU A 121 3.97 -15.65 0.79
CA LEU A 121 3.64 -15.92 -0.61
C LEU A 121 4.88 -16.29 -1.44
N HIS A 122 6.04 -15.68 -1.16
CA HIS A 122 7.22 -15.75 -2.03
C HIS A 122 8.44 -16.43 -1.39
N GLY A 123 8.34 -16.80 -0.11
CA GLY A 123 9.42 -17.48 0.60
C GLY A 123 10.70 -16.64 0.62
N LYS A 124 11.79 -17.17 0.06
CA LYS A 124 13.12 -16.52 0.07
C LYS A 124 13.37 -15.56 -1.10
N ASP A 125 12.40 -15.32 -1.97
CA ASP A 125 12.56 -14.34 -3.05
C ASP A 125 12.45 -12.92 -2.49
N VAL A 126 13.60 -12.38 -2.10
CA VAL A 126 13.73 -11.08 -1.42
C VAL A 126 13.06 -9.96 -2.22
N LYS A 127 13.17 -9.96 -3.56
CA LYS A 127 12.57 -8.90 -4.39
C LYS A 127 11.05 -8.88 -4.32
N LYS A 128 10.43 -10.05 -4.15
CA LYS A 128 8.97 -10.16 -4.03
C LYS A 128 8.49 -10.06 -2.58
N ALA A 129 9.32 -10.46 -1.62
CA ALA A 129 9.07 -10.22 -0.20
C ALA A 129 9.08 -8.71 0.14
N ASP A 130 9.95 -7.94 -0.51
CA ASP A 130 10.05 -6.48 -0.37
C ASP A 130 8.92 -5.70 -1.09
N ASP A 131 8.01 -6.38 -1.80
CA ASP A 131 6.81 -5.77 -2.38
C ASP A 131 5.67 -5.64 -1.35
N GLU A 132 5.93 -5.68 -0.05
CA GLU A 132 4.88 -5.41 0.94
C GLU A 132 4.42 -3.95 0.89
N ILE A 133 3.24 -3.66 1.45
CA ILE A 133 2.68 -2.31 1.47
C ILE A 133 3.67 -1.32 2.11
N PRO A 134 4.18 -0.32 1.37
CA PRO A 134 5.08 0.67 1.92
C PRO A 134 4.30 1.72 2.72
N VAL A 135 4.81 2.04 3.91
CA VAL A 135 4.31 3.12 4.75
C VAL A 135 5.42 4.09 5.14
N TYR A 136 5.06 5.35 5.28
CA TYR A 136 5.93 6.42 5.75
C TYR A 136 5.41 6.97 7.08
N VAL A 137 6.32 7.48 7.91
CA VAL A 137 5.95 8.14 9.17
C VAL A 137 6.19 9.63 9.03
N THR A 138 5.14 10.43 9.20
CA THR A 138 5.16 11.89 9.02
C THR A 138 5.85 12.60 10.18
N ARG A 139 6.02 13.94 10.10
CA ARG A 139 6.58 14.74 11.20
C ARG A 139 5.72 14.72 12.48
N SER A 140 4.43 14.39 12.34
CA SER A 140 3.46 14.23 13.43
C SER A 140 3.47 12.82 14.01
N GLY A 141 4.13 11.85 13.38
CA GLY A 141 4.11 10.44 13.78
C GLY A 141 2.95 9.64 13.18
N GLU A 142 2.22 10.21 12.22
CA GLU A 142 1.11 9.55 11.52
C GLU A 142 1.65 8.64 10.41
N LEU A 143 0.92 7.56 10.09
CA LEU A 143 1.25 6.66 9.00
C LEU A 143 0.64 7.12 7.68
N CYS A 144 1.47 7.20 6.65
CA CYS A 144 1.07 7.52 5.28
C CYS A 144 1.40 6.35 4.35
N GLN A 145 0.40 5.88 3.61
CA GLN A 145 0.63 4.85 2.61
C GLN A 145 1.44 5.41 1.43
N GLY A 146 2.47 4.66 1.02
CA GLY A 146 3.27 4.94 -0.18
C GLY A 146 2.53 4.66 -1.49
N ASN A 147 3.30 4.48 -2.57
CA ASN A 147 2.75 4.32 -3.92
C ASN A 147 2.39 2.86 -4.28
N ALA A 148 2.84 1.87 -3.53
CA ALA A 148 2.50 0.47 -3.74
C ALA A 148 1.41 -0.04 -2.77
N GLY A 149 0.89 -1.24 -3.03
CA GLY A 149 -0.07 -1.92 -2.13
C GLY A 149 -1.51 -1.39 -2.14
N ASN A 150 -1.85 -0.44 -3.03
CA ASN A 150 -3.16 0.21 -3.05
C ASN A 150 -4.33 -0.77 -3.23
N HIS A 151 -4.22 -1.70 -4.18
CA HIS A 151 -5.26 -2.71 -4.40
C HIS A 151 -5.43 -3.61 -3.18
N ARG A 152 -4.32 -4.12 -2.61
CA ARG A 152 -4.33 -4.99 -1.42
C ARG A 152 -5.03 -4.35 -0.23
N ILE A 153 -4.78 -3.07 0.02
CA ILE A 153 -5.48 -2.30 1.07
C ILE A 153 -6.97 -2.21 0.79
N LYS A 154 -7.36 -1.87 -0.44
CA LYS A 154 -8.78 -1.77 -0.78
C LYS A 154 -9.51 -3.10 -0.68
N MET A 155 -8.87 -4.18 -1.10
CA MET A 155 -9.36 -5.55 -0.92
C MET A 155 -9.49 -5.91 0.56
N ALA A 156 -8.50 -5.53 1.39
CA ALA A 156 -8.55 -5.72 2.83
C ALA A 156 -9.73 -4.97 3.48
N GLU A 157 -10.05 -3.75 3.02
CA GLU A 157 -11.21 -2.98 3.51
C GLU A 157 -12.52 -3.71 3.20
N ILE A 158 -12.66 -4.25 1.97
CA ILE A 158 -13.83 -5.04 1.55
C ILE A 158 -13.99 -6.30 2.40
N LEU A 159 -12.88 -6.99 2.65
CA LEU A 159 -12.88 -8.27 3.37
C LEU A 159 -12.95 -8.13 4.88
N GLY A 160 -12.98 -6.89 5.41
CA GLY A 160 -12.98 -6.64 6.85
C GLY A 160 -11.71 -7.12 7.54
N VAL A 161 -10.58 -7.10 6.84
CA VAL A 161 -9.28 -7.47 7.42
C VAL A 161 -8.87 -6.36 8.38
N GLU A 162 -8.83 -6.69 9.68
CA GLU A 162 -8.50 -5.73 10.73
C GLU A 162 -7.05 -5.26 10.65
N ARG A 163 -6.14 -6.11 10.16
CA ARG A 163 -4.68 -5.94 10.25
C ARG A 163 -4.00 -6.32 8.95
N VAL A 164 -3.23 -5.41 8.35
CA VAL A 164 -2.40 -5.70 7.17
C VAL A 164 -0.90 -5.49 7.47
N PRO A 165 -0.02 -6.39 7.00
CA PRO A 165 1.42 -6.22 7.08
C PRO A 165 1.89 -5.02 6.26
N VAL A 166 2.86 -4.29 6.78
CA VAL A 166 3.48 -3.14 6.12
C VAL A 166 4.98 -3.14 6.30
N ILE A 167 5.67 -2.45 5.40
CA ILE A 167 7.10 -2.14 5.49
C ILE A 167 7.29 -0.64 5.55
N PHE A 168 8.12 -0.15 6.46
CA PHE A 168 8.42 1.28 6.50
C PHE A 168 9.38 1.65 5.35
N TRP A 169 9.12 2.74 4.65
CA TRP A 169 10.00 3.22 3.57
C TRP A 169 10.71 4.51 3.94
N GLY A 170 10.24 5.20 4.97
CA GLY A 170 10.91 6.37 5.51
C GLY A 170 10.19 6.95 6.72
N ILE A 171 10.97 7.58 7.59
CA ILE A 171 10.50 8.24 8.81
C ILE A 171 10.96 9.69 8.75
N HIS A 172 10.07 10.62 9.08
CA HIS A 172 10.44 12.03 9.06
C HIS A 172 11.50 12.33 10.13
N THR A 173 12.54 13.09 9.80
CA THR A 173 13.63 13.44 10.74
C THR A 173 13.11 14.07 12.04
N VAL A 174 12.19 15.03 11.93
CA VAL A 174 11.49 15.65 13.08
C VAL A 174 10.82 14.62 14.01
N TRP A 175 10.24 13.54 13.47
CA TRP A 175 9.66 12.50 14.31
C TRP A 175 10.75 11.71 15.04
N VAL A 176 11.83 11.36 14.35
CA VAL A 176 12.98 10.68 14.96
C VAL A 176 13.60 11.52 16.09
N GLU A 177 13.75 12.83 15.91
CA GLU A 177 14.23 13.75 16.95
C GLU A 177 13.29 13.75 18.17
N LYS A 178 11.97 13.79 17.94
CA LYS A 178 10.98 13.67 19.03
C LYS A 178 11.12 12.35 19.78
N LEU A 179 11.27 11.23 19.08
CA LEU A 179 11.45 9.92 19.70
C LEU A 179 12.76 9.85 20.50
N SER A 180 13.86 10.36 19.93
CA SER A 180 15.17 10.40 20.58
C SER A 180 15.10 11.18 21.89
N ASN A 181 14.51 12.37 21.87
CA ASN A 181 14.30 13.18 23.08
C ASN A 181 13.35 12.52 24.09
N ARG A 182 12.29 11.86 23.61
CA ARG A 182 11.28 11.21 24.46
C ARG A 182 11.84 10.03 25.23
N PHE A 183 12.66 9.20 24.57
CA PHE A 183 13.19 7.98 25.17
C PHE A 183 14.59 8.15 25.76
N ASP A 184 15.21 9.31 25.58
CA ASP A 184 16.61 9.57 25.95
C ASP A 184 17.56 8.51 25.34
N MET A 185 17.37 8.24 24.05
CA MET A 185 18.08 7.20 23.30
C MET A 185 18.60 7.75 21.98
N PRO A 186 19.69 7.18 21.43
CA PRO A 186 20.12 7.47 20.06
C PRO A 186 18.98 7.31 19.05
N PRO A 187 18.93 8.13 17.97
CA PRO A 187 17.87 8.14 16.96
C PRO A 187 17.44 6.76 16.43
N ARG A 188 18.41 5.86 16.21
CA ARG A 188 18.14 4.50 15.73
C ARG A 188 17.43 3.64 16.78
N GLU A 189 17.86 3.74 18.02
CA GLU A 189 17.32 2.95 19.14
C GLU A 189 15.92 3.43 19.52
N SER A 190 15.70 4.75 19.52
CA SER A 190 14.39 5.35 19.80
C SER A 190 13.32 4.93 18.79
N VAL A 191 13.68 4.84 17.51
CA VAL A 191 12.79 4.34 16.45
C VAL A 191 12.49 2.85 16.63
N LEU A 192 13.51 2.02 16.88
CA LEU A 192 13.31 0.58 17.08
C LEU A 192 12.44 0.29 18.31
N PHE A 193 12.69 1.01 19.41
CA PHE A 193 11.90 0.93 20.63
C PHE A 193 10.44 1.34 20.38
N TRP A 194 10.22 2.43 19.64
CA TRP A 194 8.88 2.89 19.27
C TRP A 194 8.13 1.83 18.44
N VAL A 195 8.75 1.29 17.39
CA VAL A 195 8.09 0.30 16.51
C VAL A 195 7.77 -0.98 17.26
N GLN A 196 8.66 -1.48 18.11
CA GLN A 196 8.45 -2.71 18.88
C GLN A 196 7.39 -2.56 19.98
N GLY A 197 7.22 -1.35 20.50
CA GLY A 197 6.25 -1.03 21.55
C GLY A 197 4.91 -0.48 21.05
N SER A 198 4.75 -0.25 19.74
CA SER A 198 3.51 0.31 19.17
C SER A 198 2.68 -0.78 18.52
N ASP A 199 1.48 -1.00 19.03
CA ASP A 199 0.36 -1.38 18.16
C ASP A 199 -0.01 -0.11 17.37
N PHE A 200 0.16 -0.11 16.06
CA PHE A 200 -0.25 1.05 15.24
C PHE A 200 -1.78 1.02 15.11
N ASP A 201 -2.46 1.68 16.05
CA ASP A 201 -3.90 1.90 16.05
C ASP A 201 -4.36 2.91 15.00
#